data_AF-A0A9X1WCJ6-F1
#
_entry.id   AF-A0A9X1WCJ6-F1
#
_cell.length_a   1.000
_cell.length_b   1.000
_cell.length_c   1.000
_cell.angle_alpha   90.00
_cell.angle_beta   90.00
_cell.angle_gamma   90.00
#
_symmetry.space_group_name_H-M   'P 1'
#
loop_
_entity.id
_entity.type
_entity.pdbx_description
1 polymer ?
#
loop_
_entity_poly.entity_id
_entity_poly.type
_entity_poly.pdbx_seq_one_letter_code
_entity_poly.pdbx_strand_id
1 'polypeptide(L)'
;MNTSTPFEGKGVRRYAAVAFIFGLVLTLLVTHFVYTGQKDLAESNFEFMAKNQAENIKELVMLDVSFIGAGASFYHATEPPAWDNFSTFARAILDDTKSLLALQWMKKVYPEQIESHIMRVRGRFPNYQIYTVPKGQPLVEGYILENDEPIFVASDIYPVNETNLRALGYYSSRERVRRVIESTIKTGQPSLSDKIRLLQDGFDRSLPKQGMLVYHPVFEVGQNKLRGVVIGVIRTTVYFEQVVTRTSIGKEIGIQVRDLGFDAEDDPILYRNEAWERLEGESLAEVITLYDRQWSIEFKRDTSMSTADQVSLIVVFSCGLIISTLAAYIVLIMFREQRRLAMLVSRRTKDLQYLVERDPLTEVYNRRAFNRLAGHHISCNKSFSLIIIDVDNFKLINDKYGHVVGDEILKQVAVYIREQLYPDDLLFRLGGDEFAVISRSVDKQLLSEYLNKVCVEMTKISWNSIDPNFVCSLSIGASVFQGESLEVLMNRADELLYMSKKKGRNIASVA
;
A
#
# COMPACT_ATOMS: atom_id res chain seq x y z
N MET A 1 16.48 27.33 -45.24
CA MET A 1 16.71 25.94 -44.80
C MET A 1 15.95 25.68 -43.52
N ASN A 2 14.95 24.79 -43.54
CA ASN A 2 14.12 24.42 -42.39
C ASN A 2 14.49 22.98 -41.98
N THR A 3 15.28 22.83 -40.93
CA THR A 3 15.53 21.53 -40.29
C THR A 3 14.62 21.41 -39.06
N SER A 4 13.42 20.88 -39.27
CA SER A 4 12.58 20.40 -38.15
C SER A 4 13.17 19.09 -37.65
N THR A 5 13.85 19.13 -36.51
CA THR A 5 14.45 17.95 -35.85
C THR A 5 13.38 16.98 -35.33
N PRO A 6 13.40 15.68 -35.70
CA PRO A 6 12.43 14.68 -35.22
C PRO A 6 12.65 14.23 -33.76
N PHE A 7 13.67 14.75 -33.07
CA PHE A 7 14.11 14.24 -31.77
C PHE A 7 13.33 14.78 -30.55
N GLU A 8 12.55 15.84 -30.69
CA GLU A 8 11.98 16.53 -29.53
C GLU A 8 10.68 15.91 -28.99
N GLY A 9 9.94 15.12 -29.79
CA GLY A 9 8.72 14.44 -29.32
C GLY A 9 8.99 13.34 -28.28
N LYS A 10 10.19 12.76 -28.30
CA LYS A 10 10.58 11.66 -27.40
C LYS A 10 10.75 12.13 -25.95
N GLY A 11 11.18 13.37 -25.72
CA GLY A 11 11.41 13.91 -24.36
C GLY A 11 10.13 14.01 -23.53
N VAL A 12 9.04 14.53 -24.10
CA VAL A 12 7.76 14.72 -23.38
C VAL A 12 7.13 13.39 -22.99
N ARG A 13 7.16 12.41 -23.90
CA ARG A 13 6.69 11.05 -23.61
C ARG A 13 7.53 10.39 -22.52
N ARG A 14 8.84 10.66 -22.45
CA ARG A 14 9.71 10.18 -21.37
C ARG A 14 9.33 10.76 -20.01
N TYR A 15 9.11 12.06 -19.89
CA TYR A 15 8.74 12.66 -18.59
C TYR A 15 7.39 12.17 -18.07
N ALA A 16 6.40 12.06 -18.93
CA ALA A 16 5.11 11.49 -18.56
C ALA A 16 5.21 10.01 -18.18
N ALA A 17 6.02 9.23 -18.90
CA ALA A 17 6.30 7.84 -18.55
C ALA A 17 6.99 7.73 -17.18
N VAL A 18 7.96 8.61 -16.88
CA VAL A 18 8.62 8.65 -15.57
C VAL A 18 7.61 8.99 -14.46
N ALA A 19 6.75 9.98 -14.66
CA ALA A 19 5.70 10.33 -13.69
C ALA A 19 4.73 9.17 -13.45
N PHE A 20 4.32 8.47 -14.53
CA PHE A 20 3.48 7.28 -14.42
C PHE A 20 4.17 6.14 -13.66
N ILE A 21 5.42 5.83 -14.00
CA ILE A 21 6.22 4.78 -13.34
C ILE A 21 6.38 5.11 -11.86
N PHE A 22 6.70 6.36 -11.51
CA PHE A 22 6.82 6.78 -10.13
C PHE A 22 5.51 6.60 -9.35
N GLY A 23 4.38 7.02 -9.93
CA GLY A 23 3.06 6.82 -9.33
C GLY A 23 2.69 5.34 -9.18
N LEU A 24 3.04 4.50 -10.16
CA LEU A 24 2.81 3.06 -10.12
C LEU A 24 3.63 2.39 -9.02
N VAL A 25 4.91 2.77 -8.86
CA VAL A 25 5.76 2.27 -7.77
C VAL A 25 5.19 2.67 -6.42
N LEU A 26 4.77 3.93 -6.26
CA LEU A 26 4.14 4.38 -5.02
C LEU A 26 2.84 3.61 -4.73
N THR A 27 2.02 3.38 -5.75
CA THR A 27 0.78 2.59 -5.63
C THR A 27 1.09 1.17 -5.16
N LEU A 28 2.07 0.50 -5.77
CA LEU A 28 2.50 -0.84 -5.37
C LEU A 28 3.01 -0.87 -3.92
N LEU A 29 3.78 0.13 -3.50
CA LEU A 29 4.25 0.25 -2.12
C LEU A 29 3.09 0.42 -1.13
N VAL A 30 2.12 1.27 -1.43
CA VAL A 30 0.93 1.48 -0.59
C VAL A 30 0.08 0.21 -0.54
N THR A 31 -0.19 -0.43 -1.69
CA THR A 31 -0.94 -1.70 -1.73
C THR A 31 -0.22 -2.78 -0.93
N HIS A 32 1.11 -2.87 -1.02
CA HIS A 32 1.89 -3.81 -0.23
C HIS A 32 1.79 -3.52 1.27
N PHE A 33 1.90 -2.26 1.68
CA PHE A 33 1.75 -1.85 3.08
C PHE A 33 0.35 -2.15 3.65
N VAL A 34 -0.70 -1.93 2.85
CA VAL A 34 -2.07 -2.29 3.22
C VAL A 34 -2.21 -3.81 3.37
N TYR A 35 -1.64 -4.59 2.44
CA TYR A 35 -1.66 -6.05 2.52
C TYR A 35 -0.96 -6.58 3.77
N THR A 36 0.24 -6.08 4.09
CA THR A 36 0.97 -6.48 5.29
C THR A 36 0.20 -6.08 6.55
N GLY A 37 -0.33 -4.86 6.59
CA GLY A 37 -1.14 -4.40 7.74
C GLY A 37 -2.41 -5.22 7.95
N GLN A 38 -3.10 -5.63 6.87
CA GLN A 38 -4.25 -6.53 6.96
C GLN A 38 -3.87 -7.91 7.49
N LYS A 39 -2.73 -8.45 7.04
CA LYS A 39 -2.23 -9.75 7.52
C LYS A 39 -1.90 -9.70 9.01
N ASP A 40 -1.15 -8.70 9.45
CA ASP A 40 -0.73 -8.55 10.85
C ASP A 40 -1.93 -8.35 11.79
N LEU A 41 -2.92 -7.54 11.35
CA LEU A 41 -4.16 -7.35 12.11
C LEU A 41 -4.98 -8.64 12.20
N ALA A 42 -5.05 -9.42 11.13
CA ALA A 42 -5.77 -10.69 11.12
C ALA A 42 -5.11 -11.72 12.06
N GLU A 43 -3.78 -11.75 12.09
CA GLU A 43 -3.00 -12.60 12.98
C GLU A 43 -3.18 -12.21 14.45
N SER A 44 -3.04 -10.93 14.79
CA SER A 44 -3.25 -10.45 16.16
C SER A 44 -4.68 -10.69 16.66
N ASN A 45 -5.69 -10.47 15.82
CA ASN A 45 -7.08 -10.74 16.19
C ASN A 45 -7.33 -12.24 16.41
N PHE A 46 -6.68 -13.10 15.62
CA PHE A 46 -6.80 -14.54 15.76
C PHE A 46 -6.14 -15.03 17.06
N GLU A 47 -4.93 -14.57 17.38
CA GLU A 47 -4.25 -14.89 18.64
C GLU A 47 -5.06 -14.42 19.85
N PHE A 48 -5.55 -13.18 19.83
CA PHE A 48 -6.37 -12.64 20.92
C PHE A 48 -7.66 -13.45 21.12
N MET A 49 -8.33 -13.82 20.02
CA MET A 49 -9.51 -14.67 20.07
C MET A 49 -9.18 -16.06 20.63
N ALA A 50 -8.12 -16.72 20.14
CA ALA A 50 -7.69 -18.05 20.60
C ALA A 50 -7.44 -18.05 22.11
N LYS A 51 -6.66 -17.08 22.60
CA LYS A 51 -6.37 -16.90 24.02
C LYS A 51 -7.63 -16.68 24.86
N ASN A 52 -8.53 -15.81 24.42
CA ASN A 52 -9.78 -15.56 25.14
C ASN A 52 -10.69 -16.78 25.16
N GLN A 53 -10.77 -17.55 24.07
CA GLN A 53 -11.55 -18.79 24.05
C GLN A 53 -10.96 -19.84 25.00
N ALA A 54 -9.63 -19.96 25.04
CA ALA A 54 -8.96 -20.85 25.97
C ALA A 54 -9.24 -20.49 27.44
N GLU A 55 -9.11 -19.22 27.80
CA GLU A 55 -9.43 -18.76 29.16
C GLU A 55 -10.93 -18.90 29.49
N ASN A 56 -11.84 -18.64 28.55
CA ASN A 56 -13.28 -18.87 28.76
C ASN A 56 -13.59 -20.34 29.06
N ILE A 57 -12.99 -21.28 28.32
CA ILE A 57 -13.16 -22.72 28.58
C ILE A 57 -12.64 -23.07 29.98
N LYS A 58 -11.46 -22.55 30.34
CA LYS A 58 -10.88 -22.74 31.67
C LYS A 58 -11.79 -22.20 32.76
N GLU A 59 -12.34 -20.99 32.61
CA GLU A 59 -13.27 -20.40 33.57
C GLU A 59 -14.53 -21.25 33.76
N LEU A 60 -15.13 -21.76 32.68
CA LEU A 60 -16.29 -22.65 32.74
C LEU A 60 -15.98 -23.95 33.50
N VAL A 61 -14.83 -24.58 33.23
CA VAL A 61 -14.41 -25.78 33.97
C VAL A 61 -14.18 -25.45 35.45
N MET A 62 -13.49 -24.35 35.75
CA MET A 62 -13.20 -23.92 37.12
C MET A 62 -14.48 -23.58 37.89
N LEU A 63 -15.49 -23.02 37.22
CA LEU A 63 -16.80 -22.76 37.80
C LEU A 63 -17.50 -24.05 38.23
N ASP A 64 -17.49 -25.09 37.39
CA ASP A 64 -18.04 -26.41 37.76
C ASP A 64 -17.26 -27.05 38.90
N VAL A 65 -15.93 -26.97 38.89
CA VAL A 65 -15.11 -27.44 40.02
C VAL A 65 -15.48 -26.71 41.31
N SER A 66 -15.75 -25.41 41.25
CA SER A 66 -16.21 -24.62 42.39
C SER A 66 -17.59 -25.06 42.90
N PHE A 67 -18.54 -25.33 42.01
CA PHE A 67 -19.84 -25.88 42.37
C PHE A 67 -19.73 -27.24 43.06
N ILE A 68 -18.83 -28.10 42.59
CA ILE A 68 -18.52 -29.39 43.24
C ILE A 68 -17.88 -29.16 44.61
N GLY A 69 -17.02 -28.14 44.74
CA GLY A 69 -16.46 -27.68 46.01
C GLY A 69 -17.50 -27.16 47.00
N ALA A 70 -18.59 -26.54 46.53
CA ALA A 70 -19.73 -26.21 47.39
C ALA A 70 -20.40 -27.49 47.92
N GLY A 71 -20.53 -28.52 47.08
CA GLY A 71 -20.93 -29.88 47.47
C GLY A 71 -20.02 -30.48 48.56
N ALA A 72 -18.71 -30.36 48.40
CA ALA A 72 -17.73 -30.80 49.40
C ALA A 72 -17.84 -30.01 50.72
N SER A 73 -18.07 -28.70 50.63
CA SER A 73 -18.24 -27.82 51.79
C SER A 73 -19.44 -28.19 52.64
N PHE A 74 -20.53 -28.71 52.03
CA PHE A 74 -21.66 -29.25 52.78
C PHE A 74 -21.23 -30.39 53.73
N TYR A 75 -20.47 -31.38 53.24
CA TYR A 75 -19.99 -32.50 54.05
C TYR A 75 -18.90 -32.12 55.05
N HIS A 76 -18.16 -31.04 54.76
CA HIS A 76 -17.20 -30.45 55.69
C HIS A 76 -17.90 -29.75 56.86
N ALA A 77 -18.94 -28.96 56.58
CA ALA A 77 -19.62 -28.12 57.57
C ALA A 77 -20.73 -28.84 58.36
N THR A 78 -21.18 -30.00 57.89
CA THR A 78 -22.31 -30.73 58.50
C THR A 78 -21.87 -32.08 59.09
N GLU A 79 -22.61 -32.52 60.11
CA GLU A 79 -22.40 -33.82 60.76
C GLU A 79 -23.22 -34.94 60.11
N PRO A 80 -22.83 -36.22 60.27
CA PRO A 80 -23.46 -37.36 59.60
C PRO A 80 -24.99 -37.43 59.62
N PRO A 81 -25.71 -37.06 60.70
CA PRO A 81 -27.17 -37.06 60.70
C PRO A 81 -27.80 -36.06 59.72
N ALA A 82 -27.10 -34.97 59.40
CA ALA A 82 -27.59 -33.94 58.47
C ALA A 82 -27.29 -34.28 57.01
N TRP A 83 -26.43 -35.27 56.74
CA TRP A 83 -26.04 -35.64 55.37
C TRP A 83 -27.19 -36.18 54.53
N ASP A 84 -28.26 -36.68 55.16
CA ASP A 84 -29.47 -37.11 54.45
C ASP A 84 -30.17 -35.97 53.69
N ASN A 85 -29.86 -34.72 54.06
CA ASN A 85 -30.35 -33.51 53.37
C ASN A 85 -29.50 -33.10 52.17
N PHE A 86 -28.44 -33.84 51.82
CA PHE A 86 -27.54 -33.50 50.73
C PHE A 86 -28.27 -33.33 49.40
N SER A 87 -29.28 -34.13 49.10
CA SER A 87 -30.05 -34.01 47.86
C SER A 87 -30.77 -32.67 47.71
N THR A 88 -31.23 -32.07 48.82
CA THR A 88 -31.85 -30.75 48.81
C THR A 88 -30.83 -29.67 48.47
N PHE A 89 -29.63 -29.77 49.04
CA PHE A 89 -28.52 -28.86 48.75
C PHE A 89 -28.00 -29.03 47.32
N ALA A 90 -27.77 -30.28 46.89
CA ALA A 90 -27.28 -30.61 45.56
C ALA A 90 -28.25 -30.18 44.46
N ARG A 91 -29.57 -30.22 44.69
CA ARG A 91 -30.56 -29.69 43.74
C ARG A 91 -30.28 -28.25 43.35
N ALA A 92 -30.07 -27.37 44.34
CA ALA A 92 -29.81 -25.96 44.07
C ALA A 92 -28.54 -25.75 43.25
N ILE A 93 -27.53 -26.60 43.41
CA ILE A 93 -26.29 -26.53 42.61
C ILE A 93 -26.54 -27.01 41.17
N LEU A 94 -27.19 -28.17 41.00
CA LEU A 94 -27.35 -28.76 39.69
C LEU A 94 -28.33 -28.00 38.79
N ASP A 95 -29.38 -27.42 39.37
CA ASP A 95 -30.39 -26.66 38.61
C ASP A 95 -29.79 -25.41 37.92
N ASP A 96 -28.69 -24.88 38.45
CA ASP A 96 -27.98 -23.70 37.91
C ASP A 96 -26.90 -24.06 36.86
N THR A 97 -26.70 -25.34 36.55
CA THR A 97 -25.62 -25.82 35.67
C THR A 97 -26.13 -26.71 34.55
N LYS A 98 -25.52 -26.61 33.36
CA LYS A 98 -25.84 -27.48 32.21
C LYS A 98 -24.86 -28.63 32.03
N SER A 99 -23.64 -28.46 32.52
CA SER A 99 -22.51 -29.36 32.38
C SER A 99 -22.41 -30.39 33.51
N LEU A 100 -22.77 -30.03 34.74
CA LEU A 100 -22.74 -30.92 35.90
C LEU A 100 -24.00 -31.81 35.94
N LEU A 101 -23.82 -33.11 35.74
CA LEU A 101 -24.90 -34.10 35.63
C LEU A 101 -25.29 -34.74 36.97
N ALA A 102 -24.30 -34.90 37.86
CA ALA A 102 -24.49 -35.54 39.15
C ALA A 102 -23.42 -35.10 40.16
N LEU A 103 -23.81 -35.08 41.43
CA LEU A 103 -22.90 -35.03 42.56
C LEU A 103 -23.02 -36.34 43.35
N GLN A 104 -21.89 -36.95 43.64
CA GLN A 104 -21.79 -38.22 44.36
C GLN A 104 -20.89 -38.05 45.57
N TRP A 105 -21.32 -38.59 46.71
CA TRP A 105 -20.50 -38.64 47.91
C TRP A 105 -19.84 -40.01 48.05
N MET A 106 -18.51 -40.03 48.05
CA MET A 106 -17.72 -41.22 48.37
C MET A 106 -17.16 -41.10 49.78
N LYS A 107 -17.75 -41.84 50.71
CA LYS A 107 -17.29 -41.87 52.10
C LYS A 107 -16.04 -42.75 52.20
N LYS A 108 -15.05 -42.30 52.96
CA LYS A 108 -13.93 -43.15 53.41
C LYS A 108 -14.43 -44.09 54.50
N VAL A 109 -14.36 -45.40 54.27
CA VAL A 109 -14.86 -46.43 55.19
C VAL A 109 -13.75 -47.44 55.46
N TYR A 110 -13.41 -47.61 56.75
CA TYR A 110 -12.44 -48.62 57.18
C TYR A 110 -13.09 -50.01 57.25
N PRO A 111 -12.32 -51.10 57.12
CA PRO A 111 -12.83 -52.48 57.15
C PRO A 111 -13.79 -52.77 58.30
N GLU A 112 -13.45 -52.33 59.51
CA GLU A 112 -14.26 -52.53 60.73
C GLU A 112 -15.59 -51.75 60.73
N GLN A 113 -15.75 -50.78 59.83
CA GLN A 113 -16.93 -49.92 59.72
C GLN A 113 -17.86 -50.32 58.57
N ILE A 114 -17.50 -51.32 57.75
CA ILE A 114 -18.24 -51.66 56.53
C ILE A 114 -19.69 -52.07 56.84
N GLU A 115 -19.89 -53.01 57.77
CA GLU A 115 -21.23 -53.51 58.11
C GLU A 115 -22.14 -52.40 58.67
N SER A 116 -21.61 -51.59 59.59
CA SER A 116 -22.37 -50.47 60.17
C SER A 116 -22.66 -49.38 59.13
N HIS A 117 -21.75 -49.16 58.17
CA HIS A 117 -21.98 -48.25 57.06
C HIS A 117 -23.06 -48.75 56.11
N ILE A 118 -23.05 -50.02 55.72
CA ILE A 118 -24.08 -50.62 54.86
C ILE A 118 -25.46 -50.50 55.52
N MET A 119 -25.59 -50.85 56.81
CA MET A 119 -26.86 -50.73 57.54
C MET A 119 -27.38 -49.28 57.55
N ARG A 120 -26.49 -48.31 57.79
CA ARG A 120 -26.87 -46.89 57.78
C ARG A 120 -27.37 -46.43 56.41
N VAL A 121 -26.65 -46.75 55.33
CA VAL A 121 -27.03 -46.31 53.98
C VAL A 121 -28.32 -47.02 53.51
N ARG A 122 -28.52 -48.28 53.91
CA ARG A 122 -29.78 -49.03 53.65
C ARG A 122 -31.02 -48.38 54.26
N GLY A 123 -30.87 -47.58 55.33
CA GLY A 123 -31.97 -46.78 55.88
C GLY A 123 -32.58 -45.82 54.85
N ARG A 124 -31.79 -45.36 53.88
CA ARG A 124 -32.23 -44.46 52.79
C ARG A 124 -32.32 -45.16 51.43
N PHE A 125 -31.43 -46.10 51.16
CA PHE A 125 -31.36 -46.85 49.90
C PHE A 125 -31.44 -48.36 50.19
N PRO A 126 -32.65 -48.97 50.26
CA PRO A 126 -32.83 -50.34 50.74
C PRO A 126 -32.00 -51.41 50.01
N ASN A 127 -31.75 -51.21 48.72
CA ASN A 127 -30.99 -52.14 47.87
C ASN A 127 -29.47 -51.85 47.87
N TYR A 128 -28.97 -51.04 48.80
CA TYR A 128 -27.55 -50.70 48.87
C TYR A 128 -26.68 -51.93 49.15
N GLN A 129 -25.66 -52.12 48.31
CA GLN A 129 -24.63 -53.11 48.48
C GLN A 129 -23.31 -52.57 47.93
N ILE A 130 -22.21 -52.88 48.60
CA ILE A 130 -20.87 -52.51 48.13
C ILE A 130 -20.47 -53.45 47.01
N TYR A 131 -19.91 -52.91 45.94
CA TYR A 131 -19.38 -53.70 44.84
C TYR A 131 -18.20 -53.00 44.15
N THR A 132 -17.42 -53.75 43.39
CA THR A 132 -16.33 -53.23 42.56
C THR A 132 -16.34 -53.86 41.17
N VAL A 133 -15.65 -53.22 40.22
CA VAL A 133 -15.49 -53.70 38.84
C VAL A 133 -14.00 -53.68 38.48
N PRO A 134 -13.26 -54.78 38.77
CA PRO A 134 -11.83 -54.86 38.50
C PRO A 134 -11.54 -54.80 36.99
N LYS A 135 -10.31 -54.45 36.62
CA LYS A 135 -9.92 -54.30 35.21
C LYS A 135 -10.05 -55.66 34.49
N GLY A 136 -10.91 -55.71 33.47
CA GLY A 136 -11.10 -56.92 32.65
C GLY A 136 -11.92 -58.04 33.31
N GLN A 137 -12.51 -57.80 34.48
CA GLN A 137 -13.31 -58.78 35.23
C GLN A 137 -14.78 -58.34 35.31
N PRO A 138 -15.73 -59.27 35.52
CA PRO A 138 -17.12 -58.93 35.80
C PRO A 138 -17.27 -58.18 37.13
N LEU A 139 -18.47 -57.64 37.38
CA LEU A 139 -18.82 -57.04 38.66
C LEU A 139 -18.62 -58.04 39.80
N VAL A 140 -17.95 -57.61 40.86
CA VAL A 140 -17.74 -58.39 42.07
C VAL A 140 -18.51 -57.71 43.21
N GLU A 141 -19.47 -58.44 43.79
CA GLU A 141 -20.17 -58.00 45.00
C GLU A 141 -19.26 -58.09 46.22
N GLY A 142 -19.44 -57.16 47.15
CA GLY A 142 -18.61 -57.04 48.34
C GLY A 142 -17.38 -56.17 48.10
N TYR A 143 -16.32 -56.46 48.84
CA TYR A 143 -15.09 -55.68 48.83
C TYR A 143 -13.87 -56.60 48.77
N ILE A 144 -12.81 -56.09 48.16
CA ILE A 144 -11.49 -56.69 48.02
C ILE A 144 -10.55 -55.73 48.76
N LEU A 145 -10.09 -56.14 49.94
CA LEU A 145 -9.15 -55.37 50.74
C LEU A 145 -7.74 -55.87 50.43
N GLU A 146 -6.91 -54.96 49.94
CA GLU A 146 -5.46 -55.12 49.99
C GLU A 146 -4.97 -54.39 51.25
N ASN A 147 -4.34 -55.11 52.18
CA ASN A 147 -3.60 -54.55 53.33
C ASN A 147 -4.42 -53.70 54.34
N ASP A 148 -5.67 -54.06 54.66
CA ASP A 148 -6.54 -53.33 55.62
C ASP A 148 -6.75 -51.84 55.30
N GLU A 149 -6.56 -51.44 54.03
CA GLU A 149 -6.75 -50.06 53.62
C GLU A 149 -8.25 -49.67 53.57
N PRO A 150 -8.59 -48.41 53.90
CA PRO A 150 -9.96 -47.93 53.78
C PRO A 150 -10.39 -47.81 52.32
N ILE A 151 -11.65 -48.13 52.06
CA ILE A 151 -12.27 -47.95 50.73
C ILE A 151 -13.02 -46.62 50.65
N PHE A 152 -13.07 -46.05 49.44
CA PHE A 152 -13.91 -44.91 49.11
C PHE A 152 -15.15 -45.43 48.41
N VAL A 153 -16.27 -45.46 49.12
CA VAL A 153 -17.51 -46.07 48.61
C VAL A 153 -18.58 -45.01 48.37
N ALA A 154 -19.18 -45.05 47.18
CA ALA A 154 -20.33 -44.24 46.85
C ALA A 154 -21.47 -44.48 47.87
N SER A 155 -21.82 -43.44 48.61
CA SER A 155 -22.69 -43.50 49.78
C SER A 155 -23.92 -42.60 49.67
N ASP A 156 -23.86 -41.59 48.81
CA ASP A 156 -25.01 -40.77 48.40
C ASP A 156 -24.79 -40.29 46.95
N ILE A 157 -25.87 -40.01 46.22
CA ILE A 157 -25.81 -39.48 44.86
C ILE A 157 -27.06 -38.65 44.54
N TYR A 158 -26.86 -37.56 43.82
CA TYR A 158 -27.94 -36.72 43.30
C TYR A 158 -27.66 -36.36 41.83
N PRO A 159 -28.66 -36.35 40.93
CA PRO A 159 -30.08 -36.67 41.15
C PRO A 159 -30.32 -38.16 41.43
N VAL A 160 -31.33 -38.46 42.24
CA VAL A 160 -31.74 -39.84 42.55
C VAL A 160 -32.62 -40.34 41.40
N ASN A 161 -32.01 -41.03 40.44
CA ASN A 161 -32.70 -41.69 39.33
C ASN A 161 -32.12 -43.10 39.10
N GLU A 162 -32.81 -43.94 38.33
CA GLU A 162 -32.42 -45.35 38.12
C GLU A 162 -30.97 -45.48 37.63
N THR A 163 -30.57 -44.59 36.74
CA THR A 163 -29.25 -44.55 36.12
C THR A 163 -28.13 -44.24 37.10
N ASN A 164 -28.30 -43.22 37.94
CA ASN A 164 -27.33 -42.80 38.95
C ASN A 164 -27.29 -43.76 40.14
N LEU A 165 -28.44 -44.34 40.51
CA LEU A 165 -28.51 -45.33 41.59
C LEU A 165 -27.64 -46.56 41.32
N ARG A 166 -27.35 -46.87 40.05
CA ARG A 166 -26.39 -47.93 39.70
C ARG A 166 -24.99 -47.65 40.23
N ALA A 167 -24.57 -46.38 40.32
CA ALA A 167 -23.25 -46.01 40.85
C ALA A 167 -23.18 -46.05 42.39
N LEU A 168 -24.32 -46.19 43.08
CA LEU A 168 -24.36 -46.25 44.53
C LEU A 168 -23.77 -47.58 45.03
N GLY A 169 -22.90 -47.54 46.04
CA GLY A 169 -22.18 -48.73 46.53
C GLY A 169 -20.94 -49.09 45.74
N TYR A 170 -20.70 -48.46 44.58
CA TYR A 170 -19.46 -48.62 43.84
C TYR A 170 -18.26 -48.09 44.63
N TYR A 171 -17.19 -48.88 44.67
CA TYR A 171 -15.85 -48.39 44.96
C TYR A 171 -14.88 -48.89 43.88
N SER A 172 -13.90 -48.06 43.52
CA SER A 172 -12.91 -48.44 42.51
C SER A 172 -11.72 -49.15 43.16
N SER A 173 -11.44 -50.37 42.71
CA SER A 173 -10.19 -51.11 42.98
C SER A 173 -9.07 -50.75 41.98
N ARG A 174 -9.29 -49.77 41.09
CA ARG A 174 -8.34 -49.44 40.04
C ARG A 174 -7.26 -48.50 40.56
N GLU A 175 -6.01 -48.86 40.30
CA GLU A 175 -4.81 -48.09 40.65
C GLU A 175 -4.88 -46.61 40.21
N ARG A 176 -5.46 -46.33 39.04
CA ARG A 176 -5.61 -44.95 38.55
C ARG A 176 -6.50 -44.08 39.44
N VAL A 177 -7.59 -44.61 39.99
CA VAL A 177 -8.50 -43.86 40.88
C VAL A 177 -7.84 -43.69 42.24
N ARG A 178 -7.12 -44.71 42.71
CA ARG A 178 -6.31 -44.63 43.93
C ARG A 178 -5.30 -43.48 43.85
N ARG A 179 -4.53 -43.37 42.75
CA ARG A 179 -3.56 -42.29 42.55
C ARG A 179 -4.19 -40.89 42.54
N VAL A 180 -5.36 -40.76 41.91
CA VAL A 180 -6.15 -39.51 41.92
C VAL A 180 -6.48 -39.12 43.37
N ILE A 181 -7.06 -40.03 44.14
CA ILE A 181 -7.43 -39.77 45.54
C ILE A 181 -6.20 -39.48 46.42
N GLU A 182 -5.11 -40.23 46.27
CA GLU A 182 -3.85 -39.99 46.98
C GLU A 182 -3.26 -38.60 46.66
N SER A 183 -3.28 -38.20 45.40
CA SER A 183 -2.86 -36.87 44.95
C SER A 183 -3.72 -35.77 45.59
N THR A 184 -5.06 -35.95 45.58
CA THR A 184 -6.02 -35.03 46.20
C THR A 184 -5.79 -34.91 47.72
N ILE A 185 -5.48 -36.02 48.41
CA ILE A 185 -5.14 -36.01 49.85
C ILE A 185 -3.86 -35.20 50.09
N LYS A 186 -2.83 -35.42 49.26
CA LYS A 186 -1.51 -34.80 49.44
C LYS A 186 -1.53 -33.30 49.16
N THR A 187 -2.29 -32.89 48.15
CA THR A 187 -2.36 -31.48 47.70
C THR A 187 -3.45 -30.68 48.41
N GLY A 188 -4.50 -31.35 48.91
CA GLY A 188 -5.72 -30.70 49.40
C GLY A 188 -6.55 -30.03 48.31
N GLN A 189 -6.19 -30.21 47.04
CA GLN A 189 -6.82 -29.59 45.88
C GLN A 189 -7.68 -30.60 45.11
N PRO A 190 -8.68 -30.13 44.33
CA PRO A 190 -9.43 -30.98 43.41
C PRO A 190 -8.52 -31.66 42.39
N SER A 191 -8.94 -32.84 41.92
CA SER A 191 -8.26 -33.58 40.85
C SER A 191 -9.25 -33.95 39.74
N LEU A 192 -8.82 -33.81 38.48
CA LEU A 192 -9.63 -34.09 37.29
C LEU A 192 -9.21 -35.41 36.65
N SER A 193 -10.20 -36.26 36.34
CA SER A 193 -9.96 -37.51 35.58
C SER A 193 -9.86 -37.30 34.07
N ASP A 194 -9.43 -38.35 33.37
CA ASP A 194 -9.50 -38.42 31.92
C ASP A 194 -10.95 -38.37 31.41
N LYS A 195 -11.07 -38.30 30.09
CA LYS A 195 -12.34 -38.53 29.44
C LYS A 195 -12.84 -39.92 29.79
N ILE A 196 -14.05 -40.00 30.35
CA ILE A 196 -14.72 -41.25 30.69
C ILE A 196 -16.01 -41.43 29.88
N ARG A 197 -16.46 -42.68 29.78
CA ARG A 197 -17.81 -43.00 29.32
C ARG A 197 -18.78 -42.80 30.48
N LEU A 198 -19.76 -41.94 30.27
CA LEU A 198 -20.81 -41.72 31.26
C LEU A 198 -21.70 -42.97 31.30
N LEU A 199 -21.86 -43.56 32.48
CA LEU A 199 -22.85 -44.63 32.70
C LEU A 199 -24.28 -44.15 32.42
N GLN A 200 -24.46 -42.83 32.38
CA GLN A 200 -25.74 -42.19 32.08
C GLN A 200 -26.19 -42.31 30.63
N ASP A 201 -25.26 -42.44 29.70
CA ASP A 201 -25.57 -42.60 28.27
C ASP A 201 -25.82 -44.08 27.90
N GLY A 202 -25.58 -45.01 28.84
CA GLY A 202 -25.75 -46.45 28.68
C GLY A 202 -24.46 -47.25 28.92
N PHE A 203 -24.57 -48.57 28.92
CA PHE A 203 -23.42 -49.49 29.12
C PHE A 203 -22.72 -49.90 27.81
N ASP A 204 -23.20 -49.39 26.67
CA ASP A 204 -22.64 -49.74 25.39
C ASP A 204 -21.21 -49.19 25.26
N ARG A 205 -20.27 -50.10 25.02
CA ARG A 205 -18.86 -49.76 24.85
C ARG A 205 -18.57 -49.06 23.52
N SER A 206 -19.54 -48.97 22.62
CA SER A 206 -19.47 -48.21 21.36
C SER A 206 -19.69 -46.70 21.57
N LEU A 207 -20.36 -46.30 22.65
CA LEU A 207 -20.70 -44.89 22.89
C LEU A 207 -19.43 -44.04 23.08
N PRO A 208 -19.41 -42.80 22.56
CA PRO A 208 -18.26 -41.92 22.76
C PRO A 208 -18.08 -41.61 24.24
N LYS A 209 -16.82 -41.52 24.68
CA LYS A 209 -16.52 -40.94 25.99
C LYS A 209 -16.84 -39.44 25.91
N GLN A 210 -17.67 -38.93 26.82
CA GLN A 210 -18.14 -37.54 26.84
C GLN A 210 -18.18 -36.95 28.26
N GLY A 211 -17.73 -37.73 29.25
CA GLY A 211 -17.75 -37.37 30.65
C GLY A 211 -16.37 -37.07 31.19
N MET A 212 -16.34 -36.35 32.30
CA MET A 212 -15.18 -36.20 33.16
C MET A 212 -15.64 -36.23 34.61
N LEU A 213 -14.86 -36.87 35.48
CA LEU A 213 -15.06 -36.83 36.92
C LEU A 213 -14.09 -35.84 37.56
N VAL A 214 -14.60 -35.07 38.51
CA VAL A 214 -13.80 -34.19 39.38
C VAL A 214 -13.91 -34.70 40.81
N TYR A 215 -12.77 -34.89 41.46
CA TYR A 215 -12.65 -35.39 42.82
C TYR A 215 -12.30 -34.23 43.74
N HIS A 216 -13.22 -33.85 44.63
CA HIS A 216 -13.01 -32.80 45.60
C HIS A 216 -12.87 -33.39 47.02
N PRO A 217 -11.75 -33.17 47.72
CA PRO A 217 -11.55 -33.78 49.03
C PRO A 217 -12.44 -33.12 50.08
N VAL A 218 -12.84 -33.91 51.09
CA VAL A 218 -13.52 -33.41 52.29
C VAL A 218 -12.72 -33.86 53.50
N PHE A 219 -12.17 -32.88 54.22
CA PHE A 219 -11.42 -33.11 55.46
C PHE A 219 -12.32 -32.92 56.68
N GLU A 220 -11.95 -33.55 57.78
CA GLU A 220 -12.59 -33.37 59.08
C GLU A 220 -12.28 -31.98 59.67
N VAL A 221 -13.23 -31.40 60.40
CA VAL A 221 -13.06 -30.05 60.98
C VAL A 221 -11.94 -30.08 62.03
N GLY A 222 -10.93 -29.24 61.85
CA GLY A 222 -9.80 -29.12 62.77
C GLY A 222 -8.77 -30.26 62.70
N GLN A 223 -8.90 -31.20 61.75
CA GLN A 223 -7.93 -32.28 61.54
C GLN A 223 -7.59 -32.41 60.05
N ASN A 224 -6.32 -32.67 59.70
CA ASN A 224 -5.95 -32.99 58.31
C ASN A 224 -6.30 -34.44 57.92
N LYS A 225 -7.46 -34.92 58.37
CA LYS A 225 -7.93 -36.29 58.18
C LYS A 225 -9.04 -36.30 57.12
N LEU A 226 -8.80 -37.00 56.01
CA LEU A 226 -9.79 -37.11 54.95
C LEU A 226 -11.00 -37.94 55.43
N ARG A 227 -12.19 -37.36 55.30
CA ARG A 227 -13.50 -37.97 55.62
C ARG A 227 -14.10 -38.68 54.40
N GLY A 228 -13.83 -38.16 53.21
CA GLY A 228 -14.31 -38.69 51.94
C GLY A 228 -14.02 -37.73 50.79
N VAL A 229 -14.65 -37.99 49.66
CA VAL A 229 -14.50 -37.21 48.43
C VAL A 229 -15.87 -36.98 47.83
N VAL A 230 -16.17 -35.74 47.43
CA VAL A 230 -17.31 -35.44 46.56
C VAL A 230 -16.84 -35.56 45.12
N ILE A 231 -17.56 -36.34 44.34
CA ILE A 231 -17.35 -36.49 42.91
C ILE A 231 -18.41 -35.71 42.15
N GLY A 232 -17.99 -34.82 41.27
CA GLY A 232 -18.86 -34.26 40.25
C GLY A 232 -18.71 -34.99 38.93
N VAL A 233 -19.84 -35.29 38.30
CA VAL A 233 -19.90 -35.90 36.97
C VAL A 233 -20.22 -34.80 35.95
N ILE A 234 -19.25 -34.48 35.10
CA ILE A 234 -19.34 -33.37 34.14
C ILE A 234 -19.49 -33.92 32.72
N ARG A 235 -20.38 -33.32 31.92
CA ARG A 235 -20.46 -33.52 30.46
C ARG A 235 -19.54 -32.54 29.76
N THR A 236 -18.40 -33.02 29.26
CA THR A 236 -17.36 -32.15 28.67
C THR A 236 -17.81 -31.50 27.37
N THR A 237 -18.74 -32.10 26.62
CA THR A 237 -19.21 -31.56 25.34
C THR A 237 -19.86 -30.19 25.48
N VAL A 238 -20.49 -29.90 26.63
CA VAL A 238 -21.19 -28.65 26.90
C VAL A 238 -20.23 -27.46 26.88
N TYR A 239 -18.98 -27.63 27.35
CA TYR A 239 -17.97 -26.58 27.30
C TYR A 239 -17.63 -26.14 25.87
N PHE A 240 -17.77 -27.07 24.92
CA PHE A 240 -17.36 -26.86 23.54
C PHE A 240 -18.51 -26.40 22.63
N GLU A 241 -19.76 -26.47 23.10
CA GLU A 241 -20.94 -25.99 22.36
C GLU A 241 -20.94 -24.47 22.16
N GLN A 242 -20.36 -23.72 23.09
CA GLN A 242 -20.33 -22.25 23.07
C GLN A 242 -19.06 -21.68 22.45
N VAL A 243 -18.12 -22.53 22.02
CA VAL A 243 -16.85 -22.08 21.46
C VAL A 243 -17.10 -21.42 20.11
N VAL A 244 -16.47 -20.28 19.90
CA VAL A 244 -16.59 -19.52 18.66
C VAL A 244 -15.94 -20.30 17.51
N THR A 245 -16.75 -20.82 16.60
CA THR A 245 -16.30 -21.59 15.43
C THR A 245 -16.14 -20.74 14.16
N ARG A 246 -16.45 -19.45 14.23
CA ARG A 246 -16.30 -18.50 13.12
C ARG A 246 -15.75 -17.16 13.60
N THR A 247 -14.84 -16.57 12.82
CA THR A 247 -14.34 -15.21 13.05
C THR A 247 -15.43 -14.16 12.83
N SER A 248 -15.18 -12.91 13.26
CA SER A 248 -16.05 -11.75 13.00
C SER A 248 -16.31 -11.49 11.51
N ILE A 249 -15.45 -12.01 10.63
CA ILE A 249 -15.54 -11.89 9.16
C ILE A 249 -16.14 -13.17 8.53
N GLY A 250 -16.66 -14.09 9.35
CA GLY A 250 -17.40 -15.27 8.90
C GLY A 250 -16.53 -16.46 8.45
N LYS A 251 -15.20 -16.38 8.55
CA LYS A 251 -14.30 -17.50 8.27
C LYS A 251 -14.39 -18.56 9.35
N GLU A 252 -14.39 -19.82 8.95
CA GLU A 252 -14.39 -20.96 9.85
C GLU A 252 -13.07 -21.08 10.61
N ILE A 253 -13.18 -21.57 11.84
CA ILE A 253 -12.05 -21.84 12.73
C ILE A 253 -12.10 -23.32 13.07
N GLY A 254 -11.00 -24.01 12.81
CA GLY A 254 -10.79 -25.39 13.23
C GLY A 254 -10.36 -25.39 14.68
N ILE A 255 -10.94 -26.26 15.50
CA ILE A 255 -10.63 -26.32 16.93
C ILE A 255 -10.43 -27.77 17.32
N GLN A 256 -9.35 -28.03 18.05
CA GLN A 256 -9.09 -29.32 18.68
C GLN A 256 -8.64 -29.10 20.12
N VAL A 257 -9.24 -29.85 21.04
CA VAL A 257 -8.86 -29.85 22.46
C VAL A 257 -8.24 -31.20 22.77
N ARG A 258 -6.99 -31.19 23.23
CA ARG A 258 -6.28 -32.37 23.71
C ARG A 258 -6.01 -32.29 25.20
N ASP A 259 -6.16 -33.41 25.86
CA ASP A 259 -5.75 -33.64 27.22
C ASP A 259 -4.28 -34.09 27.25
N LEU A 260 -3.45 -33.37 28.00
CA LEU A 260 -2.03 -33.67 28.19
C LEU A 260 -1.76 -34.41 29.51
N GLY A 261 -2.82 -34.84 30.23
CA GLY A 261 -2.70 -35.64 31.44
C GLY A 261 -2.02 -36.98 31.20
N PHE A 262 -1.25 -37.45 32.19
CA PHE A 262 -0.48 -38.69 32.11
C PHE A 262 -1.32 -39.96 31.87
N ASP A 263 -2.62 -39.93 32.19
CA ASP A 263 -3.56 -41.05 32.01
C ASP A 263 -4.43 -40.93 30.74
N ALA A 264 -4.20 -39.92 29.90
CA ALA A 264 -4.99 -39.64 28.70
C ALA A 264 -4.47 -40.31 27.42
N GLU A 265 -3.43 -41.14 27.49
CA GLU A 265 -2.74 -41.72 26.31
C GLU A 265 -3.69 -42.49 25.36
N ASP A 266 -4.71 -43.16 25.88
CA ASP A 266 -5.64 -43.99 25.10
C ASP A 266 -6.65 -43.17 24.26
N ASP A 267 -7.05 -41.99 24.73
CA ASP A 267 -8.05 -41.14 24.08
C ASP A 267 -7.84 -39.66 24.49
N PRO A 268 -6.79 -39.00 23.97
CA PRO A 268 -6.42 -37.66 24.41
C PRO A 268 -7.31 -36.57 23.82
N ILE A 269 -8.18 -36.86 22.84
CA ILE A 269 -8.95 -35.84 22.14
C ILE A 269 -10.29 -35.62 22.86
N LEU A 270 -10.40 -34.49 23.55
CA LEU A 270 -11.62 -34.11 24.26
C LEU A 270 -12.68 -33.60 23.27
N TYR A 271 -12.26 -32.79 22.30
CA TYR A 271 -13.14 -32.18 21.30
C TYR A 271 -12.40 -31.91 19.99
N ARG A 272 -13.13 -32.01 18.87
CA ARG A 272 -12.69 -31.61 17.54
C ARG A 272 -13.91 -31.24 16.71
N ASN A 273 -13.87 -30.10 16.01
CA ASN A 273 -14.94 -29.70 15.08
C ASN A 273 -14.63 -30.12 13.63
N GLU A 274 -15.65 -30.12 12.76
CA GLU A 274 -15.49 -30.51 11.34
C GLU A 274 -14.52 -29.61 10.56
N ALA A 275 -14.40 -28.34 10.93
CA ALA A 275 -13.49 -27.42 10.29
C ALA A 275 -12.02 -27.79 10.52
N TRP A 276 -11.69 -28.47 11.62
CA TRP A 276 -10.31 -28.90 11.91
C TRP A 276 -9.72 -29.83 10.85
N GLU A 277 -10.54 -30.71 10.28
CA GLU A 277 -10.14 -31.67 9.24
C GLU A 277 -10.04 -31.02 7.86
N ARG A 278 -10.88 -30.00 7.61
CA ARG A 278 -10.94 -29.30 6.31
C ARG A 278 -9.89 -28.21 6.18
N LEU A 279 -9.55 -27.55 7.28
CA LEU A 279 -8.59 -26.44 7.28
C LEU A 279 -7.16 -26.96 7.27
N GLU A 280 -6.42 -26.52 6.26
CA GLU A 280 -4.98 -26.69 6.14
C GLU A 280 -4.26 -25.46 6.70
N GLY A 281 -3.08 -25.65 7.28
CA GLY A 281 -2.27 -24.58 7.85
C GLY A 281 -1.71 -24.91 9.22
N GLU A 282 -0.87 -24.00 9.74
CA GLU A 282 -0.31 -24.09 11.08
C GLU A 282 -1.40 -23.85 12.14
N SER A 283 -1.35 -24.64 13.22
CA SER A 283 -2.20 -24.46 14.39
C SER A 283 -1.51 -23.59 15.43
N LEU A 284 -2.28 -22.72 16.07
CA LEU A 284 -1.89 -22.02 17.28
C LEU A 284 -2.38 -22.84 18.48
N ALA A 285 -1.49 -23.16 19.42
CA ALA A 285 -1.83 -23.93 20.61
C ALA A 285 -1.80 -23.06 21.87
N GLU A 286 -2.90 -23.02 22.60
CA GLU A 286 -3.02 -22.41 23.92
C GLU A 286 -3.13 -23.51 24.97
N VAL A 287 -2.25 -23.50 25.98
CA VAL A 287 -2.25 -24.51 27.04
C VAL A 287 -2.86 -23.93 28.30
N ILE A 288 -3.98 -24.52 28.73
CA ILE A 288 -4.62 -24.17 29.99
C ILE A 288 -4.27 -25.20 31.06
N THR A 289 -4.04 -24.73 32.28
CA THR A 289 -3.80 -25.59 33.45
C THR A 289 -5.05 -25.60 34.34
N LEU A 290 -5.54 -26.80 34.63
CA LEU A 290 -6.74 -27.12 35.41
C LEU A 290 -6.31 -27.96 36.62
N TYR A 291 -5.90 -27.30 37.70
CA TYR A 291 -5.32 -27.95 38.89
C TYR A 291 -4.15 -28.88 38.54
N ASP A 292 -4.40 -30.20 38.54
CA ASP A 292 -3.41 -31.24 38.29
C ASP A 292 -3.39 -31.73 36.83
N ARG A 293 -4.16 -31.08 35.95
CA ARG A 293 -4.31 -31.46 34.54
C ARG A 293 -4.00 -30.28 33.61
N GLN A 294 -3.54 -30.58 32.41
CA GLN A 294 -3.28 -29.57 31.37
C GLN A 294 -3.99 -29.94 30.09
N TRP A 295 -4.66 -28.98 29.48
CA TRP A 295 -5.29 -29.13 28.17
C TRP A 295 -4.62 -28.23 27.15
N SER A 296 -4.34 -28.78 25.97
CA SER A 296 -3.89 -28.02 24.80
C SER A 296 -5.09 -27.75 23.90
N ILE A 297 -5.43 -26.49 23.72
CA ILE A 297 -6.49 -26.02 22.85
C ILE A 297 -5.83 -25.47 21.60
N GLU A 298 -5.96 -26.21 20.50
CA GLU A 298 -5.39 -25.86 19.22
C GLU A 298 -6.43 -25.22 18.32
N PHE A 299 -6.05 -24.12 17.66
CA PHE A 299 -6.86 -23.37 16.72
C PHE A 299 -6.20 -23.34 15.35
N LYS A 300 -6.97 -23.68 14.32
CA LYS A 300 -6.61 -23.51 12.91
C LYS A 300 -7.50 -22.45 12.29
N ARG A 301 -6.93 -21.63 11.43
CA ARG A 301 -7.69 -20.62 10.67
C ARG A 301 -7.54 -20.87 9.18
N ASP A 302 -8.55 -20.45 8.44
CA ASP A 302 -8.41 -20.25 7.01
C ASP A 302 -7.43 -19.08 6.75
N THR A 303 -6.31 -19.40 6.08
CA THR A 303 -5.29 -18.42 5.68
C THR A 303 -5.63 -17.66 4.40
N SER A 304 -6.71 -18.03 3.71
CA SER A 304 -7.18 -17.30 2.53
C SER A 304 -7.44 -15.84 2.87
N MET A 305 -7.28 -14.92 1.92
CA MET A 305 -7.69 -13.53 2.13
C MET A 305 -9.22 -13.42 2.13
N SER A 306 -9.78 -12.59 3.02
CA SER A 306 -11.24 -12.34 2.97
C SER A 306 -11.60 -11.62 1.66
N THR A 307 -12.83 -11.81 1.18
CA THR A 307 -13.38 -11.06 0.04
C THR A 307 -13.31 -9.55 0.29
N ALA A 308 -13.58 -9.10 1.52
CA ALA A 308 -13.47 -7.70 1.91
C ALA A 308 -12.03 -7.16 1.81
N ASP A 309 -11.05 -7.96 2.22
CA ASP A 309 -9.62 -7.59 2.14
C ASP A 309 -9.17 -7.50 0.68
N GLN A 310 -9.56 -8.48 -0.15
CA GLN A 310 -9.29 -8.48 -1.60
C GLN A 310 -9.90 -7.26 -2.28
N VAL A 311 -11.17 -6.94 -2.00
CA VAL A 311 -11.85 -5.76 -2.54
C VAL A 311 -11.11 -4.48 -2.13
N SER A 312 -10.68 -4.38 -0.88
CA SER A 312 -9.93 -3.21 -0.39
C SER A 312 -8.61 -3.03 -1.14
N LEU A 313 -7.86 -4.11 -1.39
CA LEU A 313 -6.62 -4.05 -2.18
C LEU A 313 -6.87 -3.64 -3.64
N ILE A 314 -7.92 -4.19 -4.27
CA ILE A 314 -8.30 -3.84 -5.64
C ILE A 314 -8.68 -2.36 -5.73
N VAL A 315 -9.43 -1.83 -4.76
CA VAL A 315 -9.82 -0.42 -4.71
C VAL A 315 -8.60 0.48 -4.55
N VAL A 316 -7.72 0.19 -3.58
CA VAL A 316 -6.48 0.97 -3.36
C VAL A 316 -5.61 0.98 -4.61
N PHE A 317 -5.41 -0.17 -5.24
CA PHE A 317 -4.62 -0.29 -6.46
C PHE A 317 -5.26 0.47 -7.63
N SER A 318 -6.57 0.33 -7.82
CA SER A 318 -7.31 1.00 -8.91
C SER A 318 -7.27 2.52 -8.74
N CYS A 319 -7.48 3.03 -7.52
CA CYS A 319 -7.36 4.46 -7.23
C CYS A 319 -5.94 4.97 -7.50
N GLY A 320 -4.91 4.25 -7.06
CA GLY A 320 -3.52 4.63 -7.32
C GLY A 320 -3.16 4.64 -8.81
N LEU A 321 -3.68 3.67 -9.58
CA LEU A 321 -3.52 3.63 -11.04
C LEU A 321 -4.20 4.83 -11.72
N ILE A 322 -5.42 5.19 -11.29
CA ILE A 322 -6.15 6.36 -11.78
C ILE A 322 -5.36 7.64 -11.47
N ILE A 323 -4.85 7.80 -10.25
CA ILE A 323 -4.04 8.97 -9.86
C ILE A 323 -2.76 9.04 -10.70
N SER A 324 -2.07 7.91 -10.90
CA SER A 324 -0.81 7.84 -11.67
C SER A 324 -1.02 8.19 -13.15
N THR A 325 -2.11 7.70 -13.76
CA THR A 325 -2.49 8.03 -15.14
C THR A 325 -2.87 9.51 -15.28
N LEU A 326 -3.65 10.06 -14.35
CA LEU A 326 -4.01 11.49 -14.33
C LEU A 326 -2.77 12.38 -14.18
N ALA A 327 -1.86 12.04 -13.26
CA ALA A 327 -0.62 12.79 -13.06
C ALA A 327 0.25 12.79 -14.33
N ALA A 328 0.42 11.64 -14.97
CA ALA A 328 1.13 11.53 -16.25
C ALA A 328 0.46 12.36 -17.36
N TYR A 329 -0.88 12.36 -17.40
CA TYR A 329 -1.65 13.16 -18.36
C TYR A 329 -1.48 14.67 -18.13
N ILE A 330 -1.51 15.14 -16.88
CA ILE A 330 -1.26 16.54 -16.52
C ILE A 330 0.16 16.95 -16.98
N VAL A 331 1.17 16.11 -16.73
CA VAL A 331 2.54 16.36 -17.19
C VAL A 331 2.58 16.47 -18.72
N LEU A 332 1.88 15.59 -19.45
CA LEU A 332 1.79 15.70 -20.92
C LEU A 332 1.18 17.03 -21.38
N ILE A 333 0.08 17.47 -20.75
CA ILE A 333 -0.59 18.73 -21.10
C ILE A 333 0.33 19.91 -20.80
N MET A 334 0.91 19.99 -19.60
CA MET A 334 1.79 21.10 -19.21
C MET A 334 2.96 21.25 -20.18
N PHE A 335 3.63 20.14 -20.54
CA PHE A 335 4.74 20.19 -21.48
C PHE A 335 4.31 20.58 -22.91
N ARG A 336 3.12 20.15 -23.35
CA ARG A 336 2.57 20.58 -24.65
C ARG A 336 2.34 22.09 -24.69
N GLU A 337 1.78 22.64 -23.62
CA GLU A 337 1.47 24.07 -23.55
C GLU A 337 2.73 24.92 -23.46
N GLN A 338 3.71 24.53 -22.65
CA GLN A 338 5.02 25.19 -22.57
C GLN A 338 5.69 25.30 -23.95
N ARG A 339 5.63 24.22 -24.75
CA ARG A 339 6.17 24.22 -26.13
C ARG A 339 5.41 25.14 -27.07
N ARG A 340 4.08 25.13 -26.98
CA ARG A 340 3.23 26.01 -27.80
C ARG A 340 3.55 27.48 -27.52
N LEU A 341 3.65 27.85 -26.26
CA LEU A 341 4.00 29.20 -25.83
C LEU A 341 5.40 29.60 -26.29
N ALA A 342 6.41 28.73 -26.11
CA ALA A 342 7.77 29.00 -26.57
C ALA A 342 7.84 29.25 -28.09
N MET A 343 7.11 28.46 -28.89
CA MET A 343 7.04 28.67 -30.34
C MET A 343 6.33 29.97 -30.72
N LEU A 344 5.24 30.33 -30.04
CA LEU A 344 4.52 31.58 -30.29
C LEU A 344 5.38 32.81 -29.96
N VAL A 345 6.07 32.78 -28.82
CA VAL A 345 7.01 33.84 -28.43
C VAL A 345 8.10 33.98 -29.48
N SER A 346 8.74 32.89 -29.88
CA SER A 346 9.80 32.92 -30.91
C SER A 346 9.34 33.51 -32.24
N ARG A 347 8.12 33.17 -32.71
CA ARG A 347 7.55 33.77 -33.93
C ARG A 347 7.33 35.26 -33.78
N ARG A 348 6.68 35.69 -32.69
CA ARG A 348 6.43 37.11 -32.41
C ARG A 348 7.72 37.91 -32.33
N THR A 349 8.76 37.35 -31.71
CA THR A 349 10.08 37.99 -31.64
C THR A 349 10.68 38.19 -33.04
N LYS A 350 10.57 37.19 -33.94
CA LYS A 350 11.05 37.32 -35.32
C LYS A 350 10.26 38.37 -36.12
N ASP A 351 8.93 38.39 -35.98
CA ASP A 351 8.08 39.35 -36.68
C ASP A 351 8.38 40.79 -36.25
N LEU A 352 8.56 41.02 -34.94
CA LEU A 352 8.97 42.32 -34.41
C LEU A 352 10.35 42.73 -34.91
N GLN A 353 11.30 41.80 -34.94
CA GLN A 353 12.64 42.07 -35.46
C GLN A 353 12.59 42.45 -36.95
N TYR A 354 11.77 41.78 -37.76
CA TYR A 354 11.57 42.10 -39.17
C TYR A 354 11.05 43.54 -39.36
N LEU A 355 10.06 43.96 -38.57
CA LEU A 355 9.48 45.31 -38.64
C LEU A 355 10.45 46.41 -38.17
N VAL A 356 11.31 46.11 -37.20
CA VAL A 356 12.28 47.09 -36.65
C VAL A 356 13.49 47.28 -37.57
N GLU A 357 13.85 46.29 -38.39
CA GLU A 357 15.10 46.30 -39.17
C GLU A 357 14.96 46.78 -40.62
N ARG A 358 13.73 47.05 -41.09
CA ARG A 358 13.46 47.47 -42.48
C ARG A 358 13.13 48.96 -42.58
N ASP A 359 13.45 49.57 -43.72
CA ASP A 359 13.06 50.93 -44.08
C ASP A 359 11.60 50.93 -44.59
N PRO A 360 10.71 51.77 -44.05
CA PRO A 360 9.29 51.72 -44.37
C PRO A 360 8.95 52.16 -45.81
N LEU A 361 9.83 52.89 -46.50
CA LEU A 361 9.57 53.33 -47.87
C LEU A 361 10.05 52.32 -48.91
N THR A 362 11.27 51.81 -48.73
CA THR A 362 11.99 51.02 -49.74
C THR A 362 12.06 49.52 -49.41
N GLU A 363 11.63 49.14 -48.21
CA GLU A 363 11.66 47.77 -47.68
C GLU A 363 13.05 47.11 -47.70
N VAL A 364 14.14 47.87 -47.91
CA VAL A 364 15.51 47.39 -47.65
C VAL A 364 15.82 47.46 -46.16
N TYR A 365 16.97 47.00 -45.70
CA TYR A 365 17.34 47.18 -44.30
C TYR A 365 17.51 48.67 -43.98
N ASN A 366 17.16 49.10 -42.77
CA ASN A 366 17.32 50.49 -42.36
C ASN A 366 18.70 50.77 -41.75
N ARG A 367 18.98 52.04 -41.45
CA ARG A 367 20.22 52.48 -40.79
C ARG A 367 20.53 51.75 -39.48
N ARG A 368 19.53 51.36 -38.69
CA ARG A 368 19.75 50.61 -37.44
C ARG A 368 20.29 49.21 -37.73
N ALA A 369 19.69 48.53 -38.71
CA ALA A 369 20.16 47.23 -39.17
C ALA A 369 21.58 47.32 -39.78
N PHE A 370 21.88 48.39 -40.51
CA PHE A 370 23.23 48.67 -41.02
C PHE A 370 24.26 48.73 -39.89
N ASN A 371 24.06 49.60 -38.89
CA ASN A 371 25.00 49.75 -37.77
C ASN A 371 25.24 48.42 -37.04
N ARG A 372 24.16 47.63 -36.84
CA ARG A 372 24.24 46.33 -36.17
C ARG A 372 25.02 45.31 -36.99
N LEU A 373 24.70 45.17 -38.28
CA LEU A 373 25.32 44.16 -39.15
C LEU A 373 26.75 44.54 -39.52
N ALA A 374 27.03 45.80 -39.85
CA ALA A 374 28.38 46.28 -40.10
C ALA A 374 29.28 46.09 -38.86
N GLY A 375 28.80 46.47 -37.66
CA GLY A 375 29.51 46.26 -36.41
C GLY A 375 29.78 44.77 -36.11
N HIS A 376 28.83 43.89 -36.46
CA HIS A 376 29.04 42.44 -36.35
C HIS A 376 30.13 41.94 -37.32
N HIS A 377 30.14 42.40 -38.58
CA HIS A 377 31.16 42.00 -39.55
C HIS A 377 32.57 42.45 -39.13
N ILE A 378 32.69 43.68 -38.61
CA ILE A 378 33.95 44.25 -38.09
C ILE A 378 34.43 43.48 -36.86
N SER A 379 33.56 43.23 -35.87
CA SER A 379 33.94 42.48 -34.65
C SER A 379 34.37 41.04 -34.93
N CYS A 380 33.80 40.40 -35.94
CA CYS A 380 34.24 39.08 -36.41
C CYS A 380 35.46 39.11 -37.34
N ASN A 381 36.04 40.29 -37.60
CA ASN A 381 37.14 40.51 -38.54
C ASN A 381 36.92 39.83 -39.91
N LYS A 382 35.67 39.84 -40.39
CA LYS A 382 35.33 39.28 -41.71
C LYS A 382 35.79 40.27 -42.77
N SER A 383 36.39 39.80 -43.86
CA SER A 383 36.67 40.65 -45.01
C SER A 383 35.37 40.98 -45.76
N PHE A 384 35.10 42.26 -45.97
CA PHE A 384 33.95 42.76 -46.72
C PHE A 384 34.29 44.12 -47.35
N SER A 385 33.48 44.55 -48.31
CA SER A 385 33.51 45.92 -48.83
C SER A 385 32.27 46.69 -48.39
N LEU A 386 32.48 47.94 -48.01
CA LEU A 386 31.40 48.90 -47.79
C LEU A 386 31.24 49.75 -49.04
N ILE A 387 30.02 49.79 -49.57
CA ILE A 387 29.66 50.58 -50.74
C ILE A 387 28.60 51.59 -50.30
N ILE A 388 28.83 52.87 -50.54
CA ILE A 388 27.85 53.94 -50.33
C ILE A 388 27.39 54.44 -51.70
N ILE A 389 26.09 54.55 -51.86
CA ILE A 389 25.41 54.88 -53.11
C ILE A 389 24.49 56.07 -52.82
N ASP A 390 24.53 57.07 -53.68
CA ASP A 390 23.70 58.27 -53.57
C ASP A 390 23.06 58.59 -54.92
N VAL A 391 21.78 58.99 -54.89
CA VAL A 391 21.03 59.35 -56.08
C VAL A 391 21.41 60.75 -56.53
N ASP A 392 22.01 60.85 -57.71
CA ASP A 392 22.54 62.11 -58.19
C ASP A 392 21.44 63.16 -58.38
N ASN A 393 21.67 64.34 -57.77
CA ASN A 393 20.77 65.48 -57.85
C ASN A 393 19.35 65.22 -57.30
N PHE A 394 19.18 64.30 -56.35
CA PHE A 394 17.87 63.95 -55.78
C PHE A 394 17.08 65.15 -55.22
N LYS A 395 17.77 66.14 -54.64
CA LYS A 395 17.12 67.38 -54.22
C LYS A 395 16.46 68.11 -55.40
N LEU A 396 17.13 68.22 -56.54
CA LEU A 396 16.55 68.83 -57.75
C LEU A 396 15.38 68.02 -58.31
N ILE A 397 15.44 66.69 -58.16
CA ILE A 397 14.33 65.79 -58.52
C ILE A 397 13.11 66.09 -57.65
N ASN A 398 13.29 66.18 -56.33
CA ASN A 398 12.22 66.54 -55.41
C ASN A 398 11.67 67.95 -55.65
N ASP A 399 12.55 68.92 -55.89
CA ASP A 399 12.18 70.31 -56.13
C ASP A 399 11.38 70.45 -57.45
N LYS A 400 11.68 69.62 -58.46
CA LYS A 400 11.03 69.67 -59.78
C LYS A 400 9.74 68.84 -59.87
N TYR A 401 9.74 67.63 -59.31
CA TYR A 401 8.65 66.66 -59.49
C TYR A 401 7.85 66.38 -58.20
N GLY A 402 8.27 66.95 -57.07
CA GLY A 402 7.65 66.76 -55.76
C GLY A 402 8.13 65.51 -55.03
N HIS A 403 8.00 65.53 -53.70
CA HIS A 403 8.46 64.45 -52.83
C HIS A 403 7.80 63.09 -53.09
N VAL A 404 6.53 63.06 -53.53
CA VAL A 404 5.84 61.80 -53.85
C VAL A 404 6.52 61.08 -55.02
N VAL A 405 6.92 61.84 -56.06
CA VAL A 405 7.65 61.29 -57.20
C VAL A 405 9.07 60.88 -56.80
N GLY A 406 9.73 61.67 -55.94
CA GLY A 406 11.03 61.30 -55.37
C GLY A 406 10.98 59.99 -54.58
N ASP A 407 9.94 59.78 -53.78
CA ASP A 407 9.71 58.55 -53.02
C ASP A 407 9.53 57.33 -53.94
N GLU A 408 8.78 57.47 -55.04
CA GLU A 408 8.65 56.42 -56.05
C GLU A 408 9.97 56.13 -56.77
N ILE A 409 10.78 57.16 -57.05
CA ILE A 409 12.13 56.99 -57.59
C ILE A 409 12.99 56.20 -56.60
N LEU A 410 12.97 56.52 -55.31
CA LEU A 410 13.75 55.79 -54.29
C LEU A 410 13.33 54.33 -54.15
N LYS A 411 12.04 54.01 -54.28
CA LYS A 411 11.57 52.61 -54.31
C LYS A 411 12.15 51.87 -55.51
N GLN A 412 12.08 52.46 -56.70
CA GLN A 412 12.58 51.83 -57.93
C GLN A 412 14.10 51.71 -57.92
N VAL A 413 14.82 52.72 -57.41
CA VAL A 413 16.28 52.68 -57.17
C VAL A 413 16.62 51.52 -56.23
N ALA A 414 15.89 51.37 -55.12
CA ALA A 414 16.13 50.29 -54.17
C ALA A 414 15.89 48.89 -54.77
N VAL A 415 14.84 48.73 -55.58
CA VAL A 415 14.58 47.49 -56.34
C VAL A 415 15.71 47.23 -57.33
N TYR A 416 16.08 48.24 -58.12
CA TYR A 416 17.15 48.13 -59.10
C TYR A 416 18.48 47.72 -58.47
N ILE A 417 18.92 48.42 -57.42
CA ILE A 417 20.17 48.09 -56.73
C ILE A 417 20.09 46.64 -56.26
N ARG A 418 19.01 46.25 -55.58
CA ARG A 418 18.82 44.88 -55.07
C ARG A 418 18.94 43.80 -56.17
N GLU A 419 18.43 44.06 -57.36
CA GLU A 419 18.52 43.12 -58.49
C GLU A 419 19.93 43.04 -59.10
N GLN A 420 20.73 44.11 -58.99
CA GLN A 420 22.12 44.09 -59.44
C GLN A 420 23.07 43.45 -58.43
N LEU A 421 22.73 43.44 -57.15
CA LEU A 421 23.55 42.92 -56.05
C LEU A 421 23.75 41.40 -56.10
N TYR A 422 24.88 40.92 -55.55
CA TYR A 422 25.09 39.49 -55.39
C TYR A 422 24.13 38.89 -54.35
N PRO A 423 23.81 37.57 -54.40
CA PRO A 423 22.85 36.93 -53.50
C PRO A 423 23.14 37.08 -52.00
N ASP A 424 24.40 37.33 -51.63
CA ASP A 424 24.87 37.47 -50.25
C ASP A 424 25.08 38.93 -49.81
N ASP A 425 24.87 39.90 -50.70
CA ASP A 425 25.03 41.32 -50.40
C ASP A 425 23.83 41.84 -49.60
N LEU A 426 24.10 42.73 -48.65
CA LEU A 426 23.08 43.32 -47.79
C LEU A 426 22.88 44.78 -48.18
N LEU A 427 21.68 45.10 -48.68
CA LEU A 427 21.28 46.47 -49.05
C LEU A 427 20.60 47.18 -47.88
N PHE A 428 21.04 48.41 -47.62
CA PHE A 428 20.55 49.29 -46.58
C PHE A 428 20.17 50.65 -47.15
N ARG A 429 19.19 51.32 -46.55
CA ARG A 429 18.96 52.76 -46.72
C ARG A 429 19.37 53.48 -45.45
N LEU A 430 20.32 54.41 -45.58
CA LEU A 430 20.87 55.17 -44.45
C LEU A 430 20.00 56.39 -44.11
N GLY A 431 19.34 56.99 -45.11
CA GLY A 431 18.42 58.11 -44.97
C GLY A 431 18.39 58.95 -46.24
N GLY A 432 17.33 59.72 -46.47
CA GLY A 432 17.19 60.52 -47.70
C GLY A 432 17.32 59.65 -48.96
N ASP A 433 18.32 59.97 -49.77
CA ASP A 433 18.75 59.32 -51.01
C ASP A 433 19.99 58.42 -50.88
N GLU A 434 20.47 58.21 -49.65
CA GLU A 434 21.68 57.43 -49.39
C GLU A 434 21.36 55.96 -49.10
N PHE A 435 22.01 55.09 -49.87
CA PHE A 435 22.01 53.64 -49.69
C PHE A 435 23.42 53.15 -49.33
N ALA A 436 23.47 52.05 -48.59
CA ALA A 436 24.71 51.35 -48.30
C ALA A 436 24.59 49.88 -48.64
N VAL A 437 25.69 49.27 -49.06
CA VAL A 437 25.78 47.85 -49.31
C VAL A 437 26.97 47.28 -48.57
N ILE A 438 26.75 46.20 -47.83
CA ILE A 438 27.82 45.34 -47.32
C ILE A 438 27.95 44.19 -48.30
N SER A 439 29.06 44.15 -49.02
CA SER A 439 29.36 43.10 -50.00
C SER A 439 30.50 42.21 -49.55
N ARG A 440 30.43 40.92 -49.90
CA ARG A 440 31.54 39.98 -49.68
C ARG A 440 32.65 40.11 -50.72
N SER A 441 32.45 40.85 -51.80
CA SER A 441 33.49 41.10 -52.80
C SER A 441 34.56 42.02 -52.21
N VAL A 442 35.83 41.62 -52.26
CA VAL A 442 36.98 42.38 -51.72
C VAL A 442 38.04 42.70 -52.78
N ASP A 443 37.84 42.23 -54.01
CA ASP A 443 38.69 42.58 -55.15
C ASP A 443 38.30 43.97 -55.66
N LYS A 444 39.21 44.93 -55.51
CA LYS A 444 38.98 46.35 -55.85
C LYS A 444 38.70 46.56 -57.34
N GLN A 445 39.39 45.81 -58.22
CA GLN A 445 39.23 45.98 -59.66
C GLN A 445 37.88 45.42 -60.11
N LEU A 446 37.56 44.21 -59.66
CA LEU A 446 36.29 43.56 -59.98
C LEU A 446 35.10 44.33 -59.40
N LEU A 447 35.25 44.87 -58.18
CA LEU A 447 34.26 45.74 -57.55
C LEU A 447 34.08 47.06 -58.33
N SER A 448 35.17 47.66 -58.84
CA SER A 448 35.07 48.88 -59.65
C SER A 448 34.37 48.65 -60.98
N GLU A 449 34.70 47.58 -61.70
CA GLU A 449 34.03 47.21 -62.96
C GLU A 449 32.54 46.94 -62.75
N TYR A 450 32.22 46.17 -61.70
CA TYR A 450 30.86 45.86 -61.30
C TYR A 450 30.04 47.11 -60.96
N LEU A 451 30.55 47.98 -60.09
CA LEU A 451 29.82 49.17 -59.64
C LEU A 451 29.68 50.21 -60.77
N ASN A 452 30.66 50.37 -61.64
CA ASN A 452 30.53 51.24 -62.81
C ASN A 452 29.46 50.72 -63.78
N LYS A 453 29.34 49.40 -63.94
CA LYS A 453 28.24 48.80 -64.70
C LYS A 453 26.88 49.13 -64.06
N VAL A 454 26.76 49.07 -62.73
CA VAL A 454 25.53 49.48 -62.02
C VAL A 454 25.18 50.96 -62.30
N CYS A 455 26.16 51.88 -62.28
CA CYS A 455 25.90 53.28 -62.65
C CYS A 455 25.36 53.40 -64.10
N VAL A 456 26.04 52.76 -65.07
CA VAL A 456 25.67 52.87 -66.49
C VAL A 456 24.30 52.26 -66.77
N GLU A 457 24.00 51.08 -66.23
CA GLU A 457 22.71 50.42 -66.45
C GLU A 457 21.55 51.20 -65.78
N MET A 458 21.79 51.90 -64.67
CA MET A 458 20.78 52.76 -64.05
C MET A 458 20.26 53.84 -65.00
N THR A 459 21.15 54.45 -65.78
CA THR A 459 20.76 55.51 -66.75
C THR A 459 19.89 55.00 -67.91
N LYS A 460 19.85 53.67 -68.11
CA LYS A 460 19.03 53.03 -69.15
C LYS A 460 17.62 52.70 -68.67
N ILE A 461 17.35 52.83 -67.37
CA ILE A 461 16.00 52.64 -66.83
C ILE A 461 15.10 53.75 -67.39
N SER A 462 14.01 53.36 -68.04
CA SER A 462 13.05 54.28 -68.62
C SER A 462 12.07 54.79 -67.57
N TRP A 463 12.02 56.10 -67.39
CA TRP A 463 11.13 56.80 -66.45
C TRP A 463 9.93 57.45 -67.15
N ASN A 464 9.40 56.83 -68.21
CA ASN A 464 8.31 57.35 -69.03
C ASN A 464 7.04 57.75 -68.26
N SER A 465 6.82 57.18 -67.08
CA SER A 465 5.71 57.54 -66.19
C SER A 465 5.89 58.88 -65.45
N ILE A 466 7.10 59.43 -65.43
CA ILE A 466 7.46 60.68 -64.77
C ILE A 466 7.73 61.77 -65.83
N ASP A 467 8.70 61.53 -66.71
CA ASP A 467 9.11 62.44 -67.79
C ASP A 467 9.94 61.64 -68.82
N PRO A 468 9.58 61.63 -70.12
CA PRO A 468 10.31 60.90 -71.16
C PRO A 468 11.81 61.27 -71.29
N ASN A 469 12.21 62.45 -70.82
CA ASN A 469 13.60 62.91 -70.85
C ASN A 469 14.31 62.80 -69.50
N PHE A 470 13.65 62.27 -68.47
CA PHE A 470 14.25 62.13 -67.15
C PHE A 470 15.23 60.95 -67.11
N VAL A 471 16.44 61.24 -66.64
CA VAL A 471 17.49 60.24 -66.42
C VAL A 471 17.88 60.28 -64.94
N CYS A 472 17.79 59.13 -64.29
CA CYS A 472 18.29 58.92 -62.94
C CYS A 472 19.69 58.28 -63.01
N SER A 473 20.63 58.82 -62.25
CA SER A 473 22.01 58.34 -62.18
C SER A 473 22.44 58.21 -60.72
N LEU A 474 23.44 57.36 -60.48
CA LEU A 474 23.97 57.09 -59.15
C LEU A 474 25.45 57.45 -59.09
N SER A 475 25.86 58.07 -57.99
CA SER A 475 27.27 58.15 -57.62
C SER A 475 27.56 57.10 -56.58
N ILE A 476 28.70 56.41 -56.71
CA ILE A 476 29.09 55.32 -55.81
C ILE A 476 30.50 55.54 -55.26
N GLY A 477 30.67 55.34 -53.96
CA GLY A 477 31.96 55.24 -53.28
C GLY A 477 32.07 53.90 -52.59
N ALA A 478 33.12 53.12 -52.85
CA ALA A 478 33.28 51.81 -52.24
C ALA A 478 34.68 51.62 -51.66
N SER A 479 34.77 51.02 -50.46
CA SER A 479 36.06 50.72 -49.86
C SER A 479 36.10 49.36 -49.17
N VAL A 480 37.26 48.70 -49.27
CA VAL A 480 37.47 47.36 -48.70
C VAL A 480 37.90 47.47 -47.25
N PHE A 481 37.20 46.80 -46.33
CA PHE A 481 37.55 46.77 -44.92
C PHE A 481 38.99 46.28 -44.67
N GLN A 482 39.78 47.06 -43.92
CA GLN A 482 41.21 46.80 -43.64
C GLN A 482 41.51 46.67 -42.13
N GLY A 483 40.50 46.47 -41.28
CA GLY A 483 40.66 46.34 -39.83
C GLY A 483 40.38 47.61 -39.02
N GLU A 484 39.92 48.68 -39.67
CA GLU A 484 39.57 49.96 -39.06
C GLU A 484 38.21 49.97 -38.30
N SER A 485 37.83 51.08 -37.68
CA SER A 485 36.49 51.22 -37.10
C SER A 485 35.43 51.46 -38.19
N LEU A 486 34.15 51.19 -37.88
CA LEU A 486 33.05 51.45 -38.81
C LEU A 486 33.02 52.91 -39.27
N GLU A 487 33.32 53.84 -38.38
CA GLU A 487 33.35 55.28 -38.66
C GLU A 487 34.45 55.63 -39.67
N VAL A 488 35.65 55.07 -39.53
CA VAL A 488 36.75 55.28 -40.47
C VAL A 488 36.42 54.65 -41.84
N LEU A 489 35.84 53.46 -41.85
CA LEU A 489 35.43 52.78 -43.08
C LEU A 489 34.34 53.57 -43.84
N MET A 490 33.34 54.09 -43.10
CA MET A 490 32.29 54.97 -43.63
C MET A 490 32.89 56.24 -44.23
N ASN A 491 33.72 56.96 -43.48
CA ASN A 491 34.35 58.20 -43.95
C ASN A 491 35.15 57.98 -45.24
N ARG A 492 35.88 56.87 -45.36
CA ARG A 492 36.62 56.55 -46.59
C ARG A 492 35.70 56.25 -47.76
N ALA A 493 34.59 55.54 -47.54
CA ALA A 493 33.60 55.29 -48.58
C ALA A 493 32.90 56.59 -49.02
N ASP A 494 32.61 57.50 -48.08
CA ASP A 494 32.01 58.81 -48.35
C ASP A 494 32.97 59.74 -49.11
N GLU A 495 34.25 59.74 -48.78
CA GLU A 495 35.28 60.48 -49.54
C GLU A 495 35.33 60.01 -50.99
N LEU A 496 35.24 58.70 -51.23
CA LEU A 496 35.21 58.13 -52.58
C LEU A 496 33.91 58.49 -53.30
N LEU A 497 32.78 58.48 -52.60
CA LEU A 497 31.50 58.92 -53.16
C LEU A 497 31.57 60.39 -53.59
N TYR A 498 32.16 61.24 -52.76
CA TYR A 498 32.38 62.64 -53.05
C TYR A 498 33.30 62.83 -54.27
N MET A 499 34.34 62.00 -54.41
CA MET A 499 35.20 61.98 -55.59
C MET A 499 34.43 61.61 -56.87
N SER A 500 33.52 60.62 -56.79
CA SER A 500 32.62 60.27 -57.91
C SER A 500 31.72 61.45 -58.30
N LYS A 501 31.13 62.14 -57.31
CA LYS A 501 30.33 63.35 -57.56
C LYS A 501 31.13 64.48 -58.22
N LYS A 502 32.39 64.68 -57.83
CA LYS A 502 33.29 65.70 -58.43
C LYS A 502 33.74 65.37 -59.85
N LYS A 503 33.91 64.08 -60.18
CA LYS A 503 34.38 63.62 -61.50
C LYS A 503 33.31 63.68 -62.60
N GLY A 504 32.12 64.19 -62.29
CA GLY A 504 31.03 64.33 -63.26
C GLY A 504 29.79 63.50 -62.96
N ARG A 505 29.75 62.80 -61.80
CA ARG A 505 28.65 61.90 -61.39
C ARG A 505 28.48 60.68 -62.31
N ASN A 506 27.51 59.81 -62.02
CA ASN A 506 27.27 58.57 -62.76
C ASN A 506 28.52 57.66 -62.87
N ILE A 507 29.29 57.56 -61.79
CA ILE A 507 30.54 56.79 -61.75
C ILE A 507 30.78 56.19 -60.35
N ALA A 508 31.56 55.12 -60.30
CA ALA A 508 32.01 54.50 -59.07
C ALA A 508 33.51 54.77 -58.82
N SER A 509 33.85 55.17 -57.61
CA SER A 509 35.23 55.28 -57.12
C SER A 509 35.47 54.23 -56.04
N VAL A 510 36.54 53.43 -56.18
CA VAL A 510 36.83 52.29 -55.30
C VAL A 510 38.25 52.40 -54.73
N ALA A 511 38.45 52.13 -53.43
CA ALA A 511 39.78 52.11 -52.80
C ALA A 511 40.03 50.99 -51.79
#